data_AF-A0A8H3C6A5-F1
#
_entry.id   AF-A0A8H3C6A5-F1
#
_cell.length_a   1.000
_cell.length_b   1.000
_cell.length_c   1.000
_cell.angle_alpha   90.00
_cell.angle_beta   90.00
_cell.angle_gamma   90.00
#
_symmetry.space_group_name_H-M   'P 1'
#
loop_
_entity.id
_entity.type
_entity.pdbx_description
1 polymer ?
#
loop_
_entity_poly.entity_id
_entity_poly.type
_entity_poly.pdbx_seq_one_letter_code
_entity_poly.pdbx_strand_id
1 'polypeptide(L)'
;MSFNRRAPAGNNPPPEFTNNQGGGPNDNVPRNAGWLRGFRVDSIDEPQISAYQVAAYLDGAVPFVEEMKNLSTETIITKTTRDAHYVHRGWSVGAVATISPWTSSRIAANNQPNPEGIWYTKLTKTRQLRIQVLPEDLVPTPEFEAAIKDALRRPTAFEQFHTVYRTLARWGDVLPLEIEMGSSLALTDTEMDRLQLPETGEHNYSNIAGLSAARTTDLSVIGCELRWSDGRWSTIADPQWQVIKVCKVVPTISLLTSDLQMQLSELYAQRLSYIPSYGIGLIRNWHKTYDDNQYASKTISSITIRSSDYIELLSVTYADGTTSSNHGGGGHVGTYYKFALATGEHIIEMLTWIDGDWLLGLQFVTNMGRCSPQYGVHHDTPSVAKVKGGVLVGFLSRTKDHPEYREMFSSVQGIWRHDVLPRVPKEDDVYSEYFGDRHSDWSEHVFNDRPLVGNSNSIHISSVQVWSGDSIESIQFTYTDNKSGQEFKCVSLRHGGPGGSFRQLVLEDGEHIVTVSGRHGEHRITQLCFGTNRGRTSEVYGAGQGQSFSSLAPRDQDGNYFRLQYICGKNSDTSLTGMMFVWTPC
;
A
#
# COMPACT_ATOMS: atom_id res chain seq x y z
N MET A 1 -2.80 7.78 2.07
CA MET A 1 -3.62 8.41 3.12
C MET A 1 -2.71 9.03 4.16
N SER A 2 -2.71 10.36 4.31
CA SER A 2 -2.10 10.98 5.48
C SER A 2 -2.99 10.64 6.68
N PHE A 3 -2.50 9.81 7.60
CA PHE A 3 -3.11 9.72 8.92
C PHE A 3 -3.07 11.14 9.50
N ASN A 4 -4.22 11.79 9.51
CA ASN A 4 -4.35 13.17 9.99
C ASN A 4 -3.89 13.17 11.46
N ARG A 5 -2.65 13.65 11.71
CA ARG A 5 -1.93 13.61 13.00
C ARG A 5 -2.62 14.43 14.12
N ARG A 6 -3.82 14.98 13.87
CA ARG A 6 -4.56 15.84 14.80
C ARG A 6 -6.07 15.54 14.80
N ALA A 7 -6.46 14.27 14.83
CA ALA A 7 -7.68 13.98 15.58
C ALA A 7 -7.35 14.25 17.05
N PRO A 8 -7.99 15.21 17.74
CA PRO A 8 -7.79 15.37 19.17
C PRO A 8 -8.08 14.01 19.79
N ALA A 9 -7.11 13.47 20.55
CA ALA A 9 -7.42 12.38 21.46
C ALA A 9 -8.68 12.82 22.21
N GLY A 10 -9.78 12.08 22.04
CA GLY A 10 -10.99 12.39 22.78
C GLY A 10 -10.59 12.49 24.24
N ASN A 11 -10.79 13.67 24.83
CA ASN A 11 -10.52 13.97 26.24
C ASN A 11 -11.51 13.22 27.15
N ASN A 12 -11.76 11.94 26.86
CA ASN A 12 -12.37 11.07 27.84
C ASN A 12 -11.29 10.84 28.90
N PRO A 13 -11.54 11.23 30.16
CA PRO A 13 -10.64 10.85 31.24
C PRO A 13 -10.45 9.32 31.19
N PRO A 14 -9.24 8.82 31.48
CA PRO A 14 -9.03 7.38 31.60
C PRO A 14 -10.10 6.82 32.55
N PRO A 15 -10.75 5.69 32.23
CA PRO A 15 -11.70 5.08 33.15
C PRO A 15 -11.04 4.91 34.52
N GLU A 16 -11.72 5.39 35.58
CA GLU A 16 -11.28 5.19 36.96
C GLU A 16 -11.20 3.68 37.23
N PHE A 17 -9.99 3.22 37.53
CA PHE A 17 -9.75 1.82 37.85
C PHE A 17 -10.29 1.50 39.25
N THR A 18 -11.27 0.59 39.34
CA THR A 18 -11.71 0.00 40.60
C THR A 18 -10.66 -0.99 41.11
N ASN A 19 -9.87 -0.55 42.09
CA ASN A 19 -8.86 -1.33 42.81
C ASN A 19 -9.50 -2.45 43.65
N ASN A 20 -9.56 -3.68 43.13
CA ASN A 20 -10.06 -4.84 43.89
C ASN A 20 -8.99 -5.91 44.19
N GLN A 21 -7.70 -5.60 44.01
CA GLN A 21 -6.61 -6.49 44.46
C GLN A 21 -5.70 -5.73 45.42
N GLY A 22 -5.57 -6.23 46.66
CA GLY A 22 -4.74 -5.68 47.72
C GLY A 22 -3.25 -5.85 47.43
N GLY A 23 -2.72 -5.03 46.53
CA GLY A 23 -1.29 -4.98 46.19
C GLY A 23 -0.47 -4.21 47.23
N GLY A 24 0.71 -4.74 47.56
CA GLY A 24 1.67 -4.05 48.42
C GLY A 24 2.20 -2.77 47.74
N PRO A 25 2.85 -1.85 48.50
CA PRO A 25 3.38 -0.58 47.96
C PRO A 25 4.34 -0.74 46.77
N ASN A 26 4.94 -1.93 46.59
CA ASN A 26 5.81 -2.24 45.46
C ASN A 26 5.08 -2.48 44.12
N ASP A 27 3.76 -2.72 44.11
CA ASP A 27 3.00 -2.96 42.87
C ASP A 27 2.68 -1.66 42.09
N ASN A 28 2.74 -0.51 42.76
CA ASN A 28 2.42 0.77 42.14
C ASN A 28 3.51 1.27 41.20
N VAL A 29 4.78 0.96 41.50
CA VAL A 29 5.93 1.43 40.72
C VAL A 29 5.95 0.84 39.29
N PRO A 30 5.81 -0.50 39.08
CA PRO A 30 5.72 -1.07 37.74
C PRO A 30 4.48 -0.57 36.98
N ARG A 31 3.33 -0.44 37.65
CA ARG A 31 2.09 0.04 37.03
C ARG A 31 2.22 1.46 36.49
N ASN A 32 2.82 2.36 37.27
CA ASN A 32 3.08 3.74 36.85
C ASN A 32 4.09 3.83 35.69
N ALA A 33 5.01 2.86 35.62
CA ALA A 33 5.97 2.69 34.54
C ALA A 33 5.38 2.11 33.24
N GLY A 34 4.07 1.81 33.20
CA GLY A 34 3.45 1.25 32.02
C GLY A 34 3.63 -0.25 31.84
N TRP A 35 4.04 -0.94 32.89
CA TRP A 35 4.11 -2.40 32.88
C TRP A 35 2.73 -3.01 32.54
N LEU A 36 2.72 -4.07 31.73
CA LEU A 36 1.51 -4.69 31.14
C LEU A 36 0.71 -3.82 30.15
N ARG A 37 1.15 -2.59 29.86
CA ARG A 37 0.56 -1.76 28.79
C ARG A 37 1.32 -1.95 27.49
N GLY A 38 0.60 -1.93 26.38
CA GLY A 38 1.23 -2.02 25.07
C GLY A 38 1.95 -0.71 24.72
N PHE A 39 2.97 -0.81 23.89
CA PHE A 39 3.70 0.30 23.32
C PHE A 39 3.46 0.34 21.82
N ARG A 40 3.05 1.50 21.32
CA ARG A 40 2.98 1.77 19.90
C ARG A 40 4.37 2.08 19.39
N VAL A 41 4.82 1.32 18.39
CA VAL A 41 6.17 1.41 17.84
C VAL A 41 6.17 1.72 16.35
N ASP A 42 5.24 2.54 15.88
CA ASP A 42 5.09 2.91 14.46
C ASP A 42 5.57 4.33 14.09
N SER A 43 6.04 5.09 15.07
CA SER A 43 6.60 6.44 14.89
C SER A 43 8.10 6.38 14.59
N ILE A 44 8.64 7.44 13.98
CA ILE A 44 10.09 7.66 13.90
C ILE A 44 10.65 8.30 15.18
N ASP A 45 9.83 9.07 15.89
CA ASP A 45 10.29 9.94 16.98
C ASP A 45 10.54 9.14 18.26
N GLU A 46 9.57 8.35 18.71
CA GLU A 46 9.70 7.53 19.92
C GLU A 46 8.56 6.50 20.05
N PRO A 47 8.78 5.41 20.82
CA PRO A 47 7.72 4.54 21.31
C PRO A 47 6.70 5.32 22.14
N GLN A 48 5.42 5.03 21.95
CA GLN A 48 4.35 5.66 22.72
C GLN A 48 3.62 4.62 23.56
N ILE A 49 3.58 4.85 24.88
CA ILE A 49 2.82 4.02 25.79
C ILE A 49 1.31 4.13 25.52
N SER A 50 0.62 3.00 25.48
CA SER A 50 -0.82 2.92 25.39
C SER A 50 -1.48 3.33 26.70
N ALA A 51 -2.66 3.97 26.62
CA ALA A 51 -3.49 4.19 27.79
C ALA A 51 -4.12 2.89 28.33
N TYR A 52 -4.14 1.83 27.52
CA TYR A 52 -4.81 0.57 27.81
C TYR A 52 -3.82 -0.51 28.25
N GLN A 53 -4.21 -1.27 29.27
CA GLN A 53 -3.51 -2.48 29.68
C GLN A 53 -3.85 -3.60 28.71
N VAL A 54 -2.83 -4.18 28.07
CA VAL A 54 -3.02 -5.19 27.01
C VAL A 54 -2.88 -6.61 27.54
N ALA A 55 -2.24 -6.79 28.70
CA ALA A 55 -2.01 -8.09 29.30
C ALA A 55 -2.32 -8.10 30.80
N ALA A 56 -2.61 -9.28 31.33
CA ALA A 56 -2.69 -9.59 32.75
C ALA A 56 -1.83 -10.83 33.05
N TYR A 57 -1.44 -11.00 34.30
CA TYR A 57 -0.80 -12.24 34.73
C TYR A 57 -1.81 -13.39 34.75
N LEU A 58 -1.35 -14.59 34.44
CA LEU A 58 -2.06 -15.81 34.80
C LEU A 58 -2.19 -15.91 36.33
N ASP A 59 -3.27 -16.54 36.81
CA ASP A 59 -3.51 -16.70 38.24
C ASP A 59 -2.30 -17.36 38.93
N GLY A 60 -1.72 -16.63 39.90
CA GLY A 60 -0.55 -17.06 40.67
C GLY A 60 0.81 -16.76 40.02
N ALA A 61 0.85 -16.28 38.78
CA ALA A 61 2.09 -15.83 38.16
C ALA A 61 2.53 -14.47 38.72
N VAL A 62 3.83 -14.32 38.97
CA VAL A 62 4.45 -13.09 39.48
C VAL A 62 5.68 -12.76 38.66
N PRO A 63 5.98 -11.47 38.41
CA PRO A 63 7.19 -11.10 37.71
C PRO A 63 8.41 -11.44 38.58
N PHE A 64 9.51 -11.83 37.93
CA PHE A 64 10.80 -11.90 38.58
C PHE A 64 11.34 -10.48 38.78
N VAL A 65 11.58 -10.11 40.04
CA VAL A 65 12.10 -8.79 40.42
C VAL A 65 13.46 -8.96 41.06
N GLU A 66 14.46 -8.31 40.47
CA GLU A 66 15.85 -8.33 40.93
C GLU A 66 16.28 -6.89 41.28
N GLU A 67 16.73 -6.68 42.51
CA GLU A 67 17.33 -5.41 42.92
C GLU A 67 18.76 -5.34 42.38
N MET A 68 19.05 -4.29 41.62
CA MET A 68 20.37 -4.00 41.10
C MET A 68 20.89 -2.71 41.75
N LYS A 69 22.19 -2.63 42.00
CA LYS A 69 22.83 -1.37 42.42
C LYS A 69 24.13 -1.19 41.67
N ASN A 70 24.02 -1.00 40.36
CA ASN A 70 25.18 -0.81 39.50
C ASN A 70 25.04 0.40 38.59
N LEU A 71 26.18 1.05 38.38
CA LEU A 71 26.39 2.04 37.36
C LEU A 71 26.95 1.33 36.14
N SER A 72 26.41 1.60 34.96
CA SER A 72 26.94 1.06 33.71
C SER A 72 26.85 2.08 32.59
N THR A 73 27.80 2.02 31.67
CA THR A 73 27.78 2.79 30.43
C THR A 73 27.92 1.83 29.26
N GLU A 74 27.05 1.97 28.27
CA GLU A 74 27.10 1.19 27.03
C GLU A 74 27.03 2.14 25.82
N THR A 75 27.69 1.75 24.73
CA THR A 75 27.60 2.44 23.44
C THR A 75 26.95 1.50 22.45
N ILE A 76 25.87 1.95 21.82
CA ILE A 76 25.05 1.18 20.89
C ILE A 76 25.13 1.83 19.51
N ILE A 77 25.29 1.01 18.48
CA ILE A 77 25.34 1.45 17.09
C ILE A 77 24.05 1.02 16.40
N THR A 78 23.36 1.96 15.75
CA THR A 78 22.16 1.68 14.94
C THR A 78 22.34 2.17 13.50
N LYS A 79 21.48 1.67 12.61
CA LYS A 79 21.56 1.92 11.15
C LYS A 79 20.50 2.88 10.62
N THR A 80 19.50 3.21 11.43
CA THR A 80 18.40 4.08 11.02
C THR A 80 18.10 5.10 12.10
N THR A 81 17.58 6.26 11.69
CA THR A 81 17.20 7.33 12.63
C THR A 81 16.15 6.86 13.63
N ARG A 82 15.14 6.10 13.19
CA ARG A 82 14.14 5.50 14.07
C ARG A 82 14.78 4.64 15.16
N ASP A 83 15.68 3.74 14.78
CA ASP A 83 16.32 2.85 15.74
C ASP A 83 17.19 3.64 16.73
N ALA A 84 17.90 4.67 16.24
CA ALA A 84 18.68 5.58 17.08
C ALA A 84 17.81 6.29 18.11
N HIS A 85 16.67 6.85 17.71
CA HIS A 85 15.73 7.50 18.64
C HIS A 85 15.15 6.53 19.65
N TYR A 86 14.84 5.30 19.25
CA TYR A 86 14.29 4.30 20.17
C TYR A 86 15.35 3.86 21.20
N VAL A 87 16.57 3.61 20.74
CA VAL A 87 17.71 3.31 21.62
C VAL A 87 18.01 4.48 22.55
N HIS A 88 17.90 5.72 22.07
CA HIS A 88 18.01 6.94 22.88
C HIS A 88 16.96 6.97 24.01
N ARG A 89 15.77 6.40 23.78
CA ARG A 89 14.72 6.20 24.80
C ARG A 89 14.89 4.93 25.62
N GLY A 90 16.07 4.30 25.59
CA GLY A 90 16.39 3.11 26.38
C GLY A 90 15.90 1.79 25.79
N TRP A 91 15.47 1.73 24.53
CA TRP A 91 15.09 0.45 23.92
C TRP A 91 16.32 -0.33 23.48
N SER A 92 16.39 -1.63 23.78
CA SER A 92 17.46 -2.48 23.26
C SER A 92 17.31 -2.67 21.75
N VAL A 93 18.41 -2.96 21.04
CA VAL A 93 18.36 -3.28 19.61
C VAL A 93 17.42 -4.45 19.31
N GLY A 94 17.40 -5.47 20.19
CA GLY A 94 16.48 -6.60 20.07
C GLY A 94 15.01 -6.20 20.24
N ALA A 95 14.71 -5.30 21.18
CA ALA A 95 13.37 -4.78 21.38
C ALA A 95 12.90 -3.93 20.19
N VAL A 96 13.78 -3.09 19.63
CA VAL A 96 13.49 -2.29 18.44
C VAL A 96 13.23 -3.16 17.20
N ALA A 97 14.00 -4.24 17.04
CA ALA A 97 13.85 -5.18 15.93
C ALA A 97 12.59 -6.06 16.04
N THR A 98 11.96 -6.13 17.21
CA THR A 98 10.76 -6.94 17.43
C THR A 98 9.53 -6.20 16.94
N ILE A 99 9.19 -6.39 15.66
CA ILE A 99 8.07 -5.72 15.00
C ILE A 99 7.21 -6.79 14.30
N SER A 100 5.90 -6.75 14.53
CA SER A 100 4.96 -7.63 13.82
C SER A 100 4.80 -7.23 12.33
N PRO A 101 4.37 -8.14 11.43
CA PRO A 101 4.06 -7.77 10.04
C PRO A 101 3.03 -6.63 9.94
N TRP A 102 2.06 -6.60 10.85
CA TRP A 102 1.06 -5.55 10.97
C TRP A 102 1.67 -4.18 11.28
N THR A 103 2.56 -4.13 12.27
CA THR A 103 3.24 -2.90 12.67
C THR A 103 4.20 -2.42 11.58
N SER A 104 4.95 -3.34 10.96
CA SER A 104 5.83 -3.03 9.81
C SER A 104 5.05 -2.40 8.64
N SER A 105 3.88 -2.96 8.33
CA SER A 105 2.99 -2.41 7.29
C SER A 105 2.50 -1.00 7.61
N ARG A 106 2.21 -0.72 8.87
CA ARG A 106 1.75 0.60 9.33
C ARG A 106 2.88 1.63 9.31
N ILE A 107 4.09 1.23 9.69
CA ILE A 107 5.31 2.07 9.55
C ILE A 107 5.50 2.46 8.09
N ALA A 108 5.46 1.49 7.17
CA ALA A 108 5.60 1.76 5.74
C ALA A 108 4.47 2.66 5.20
N ALA A 109 3.22 2.44 5.63
CA ALA A 109 2.08 3.25 5.22
C ALA A 109 2.13 4.70 5.72
N ASN A 110 2.85 4.97 6.81
CA ASN A 110 3.07 6.33 7.32
C ASN A 110 3.97 7.18 6.38
N ASN A 111 4.69 6.56 5.44
CA ASN A 111 5.60 7.21 4.48
C ASN A 111 6.55 8.22 5.15
N GLN A 112 6.96 7.97 6.40
CA GLN A 112 7.92 8.82 7.10
C GLN A 112 9.33 8.44 6.60
N PRO A 113 10.13 9.41 6.14
CA PRO A 113 11.53 9.14 5.80
C PRO A 113 12.25 8.57 7.01
N ASN A 114 12.83 7.38 6.88
CA ASN A 114 13.68 6.77 7.90
C ASN A 114 15.09 6.62 7.32
N PRO A 115 15.88 7.70 7.28
CA PRO A 115 17.15 7.68 6.57
C PRO A 115 18.11 6.67 7.20
N GLU A 116 18.80 5.95 6.32
CA GLU A 116 19.88 5.06 6.72
C GLU A 116 21.15 5.86 7.03
N GLY A 117 21.89 5.44 8.06
CA GLY A 117 23.11 6.07 8.51
C GLY A 117 23.68 5.37 9.72
N ILE A 118 24.94 5.63 10.06
CA ILE A 118 25.52 5.10 11.29
C ILE A 118 25.23 6.10 12.41
N TRP A 119 24.53 5.63 13.45
CA TRP A 119 24.22 6.42 14.63
C TRP A 119 24.82 5.75 15.84
N TYR A 120 25.41 6.55 16.73
CA TYR A 120 25.98 6.10 17.99
C TYR A 120 25.13 6.64 19.12
N THR A 121 24.73 5.78 20.04
CA THR A 121 24.04 6.17 21.28
C THR A 121 24.82 5.69 22.48
N LYS A 122 25.28 6.62 23.32
CA LYS A 122 25.92 6.34 24.60
C LYS A 122 24.88 6.45 25.70
N LEU A 123 24.64 5.35 26.40
CA LEU A 123 23.67 5.27 27.50
C LEU A 123 24.43 5.02 28.80
N THR A 124 24.40 5.99 29.71
CA THR A 124 24.91 5.85 31.08
C THR A 124 23.74 5.71 32.03
N LYS A 125 23.72 4.66 32.84
CA LYS A 125 22.56 4.30 33.65
C LYS A 125 22.94 3.80 35.04
N THR A 126 22.14 4.20 36.02
CA THR A 126 22.13 3.64 37.37
C THR A 126 20.89 2.76 37.48
N ARG A 127 21.10 1.45 37.53
CA ARG A 127 20.01 0.46 37.62
C ARG A 127 19.68 0.22 39.09
N GLN A 128 18.39 0.20 39.40
CA GLN A 128 17.87 -0.06 40.75
C GLN A 128 17.04 -1.35 40.78
N LEU A 129 16.21 -1.56 39.76
CA LEU A 129 15.39 -2.77 39.64
C LEU A 129 15.48 -3.32 38.22
N ARG A 130 15.38 -4.64 38.12
CA ARG A 130 15.05 -5.35 36.89
C ARG A 130 13.77 -6.13 37.12
N ILE A 131 12.86 -6.03 36.17
CA ILE A 131 11.59 -6.74 36.19
C ILE A 131 11.53 -7.58 34.93
N GLN A 132 11.27 -8.87 35.08
CA GLN A 132 11.16 -9.83 33.99
C GLN A 132 9.90 -10.67 34.14
N VAL A 133 9.23 -10.95 33.02
CA VAL A 133 8.10 -11.87 32.95
C VAL A 133 8.26 -12.77 31.72
N LEU A 134 7.83 -14.03 31.85
CA LEU A 134 7.79 -14.95 30.72
C LEU A 134 6.50 -14.70 29.92
N PRO A 135 6.55 -14.80 28.57
CA PRO A 135 5.34 -14.68 27.75
C PRO A 135 4.22 -15.63 28.18
N GLU A 136 4.57 -16.83 28.64
CA GLU A 136 3.65 -17.88 29.04
C GLU A 136 2.90 -17.55 30.33
N ASP A 137 3.42 -16.63 31.14
CA ASP A 137 2.81 -16.15 32.38
C ASP A 137 1.80 -15.01 32.16
N LEU A 138 1.57 -14.64 30.90
CA LEU A 138 0.73 -13.53 30.50
C LEU A 138 -0.45 -14.00 29.65
N VAL A 139 -1.60 -13.36 29.88
CA VAL A 139 -2.80 -13.49 29.05
C VAL A 139 -3.24 -12.12 28.56
N PRO A 140 -3.86 -12.03 27.37
CA PRO A 140 -4.39 -10.77 26.88
C PRO A 140 -5.57 -10.34 27.77
N THR A 141 -5.77 -9.04 27.92
CA THR A 141 -6.98 -8.57 28.60
C THR A 141 -8.22 -8.92 27.77
N PRO A 142 -9.36 -9.28 28.39
CA PRO A 142 -10.58 -9.64 27.68
C PRO A 142 -11.03 -8.58 26.67
N GLU A 143 -10.82 -7.30 27.00
CA GLU A 143 -11.17 -6.16 26.15
C GLU A 143 -10.29 -6.07 24.90
N PHE A 144 -8.99 -6.36 25.01
CA PHE A 144 -8.10 -6.40 23.86
C PHE A 144 -8.47 -7.55 22.93
N GLU A 145 -8.70 -8.73 23.49
CA GLU A 145 -9.11 -9.92 22.72
C GLU A 145 -10.46 -9.68 22.02
N ALA A 146 -11.44 -9.10 22.72
CA ALA A 146 -12.72 -8.73 22.15
C ALA A 146 -12.57 -7.72 21.00
N ALA A 147 -11.71 -6.71 21.15
CA ALA A 147 -11.47 -5.71 20.11
C ALA A 147 -10.85 -6.32 18.84
N ILE A 148 -9.99 -7.34 18.97
CA ILE A 148 -9.45 -8.09 17.83
C ILE A 148 -10.52 -8.97 17.19
N LYS A 149 -11.32 -9.69 17.98
CA LYS A 149 -12.46 -10.48 17.46
C LYS A 149 -13.43 -9.61 16.66
N ASP A 150 -13.77 -8.43 17.18
CA ASP A 150 -14.67 -7.50 16.50
C ASP A 150 -14.05 -6.88 15.25
N ALA A 151 -12.72 -6.72 15.20
CA ALA A 151 -12.01 -6.33 14.00
C ALA A 151 -12.09 -7.41 12.91
N LEU A 152 -11.89 -8.67 13.26
CA LEU A 152 -11.95 -9.80 12.33
C LEU A 152 -13.37 -10.08 11.81
N ARG A 153 -14.41 -9.70 12.56
CA ARG A 153 -15.82 -9.85 12.15
C ARG A 153 -16.31 -8.81 11.15
N ARG A 154 -15.47 -7.86 10.74
CA ARG A 154 -15.89 -6.84 9.77
C ARG A 154 -16.22 -7.47 8.40
N PRO A 155 -17.21 -6.94 7.67
CA PRO A 155 -17.75 -7.57 6.46
C PRO A 155 -16.80 -7.55 5.26
N THR A 156 -15.86 -6.61 5.18
CA THR A 156 -14.90 -6.52 4.07
C THR A 156 -13.48 -6.65 4.56
N ALA A 157 -12.59 -7.19 3.73
CA ALA A 157 -11.17 -7.31 4.05
C ALA A 157 -10.55 -5.95 4.43
N PHE A 158 -10.87 -4.88 3.69
CA PHE A 158 -10.42 -3.53 4.03
C PHE A 158 -10.83 -3.12 5.45
N GLU A 159 -12.10 -3.31 5.82
CA GLU A 159 -12.58 -2.93 7.14
C GLU A 159 -11.95 -3.79 8.24
N GLN A 160 -11.68 -5.07 7.98
CA GLN A 160 -10.95 -5.95 8.89
C GLN A 160 -9.53 -5.41 9.13
N PHE A 161 -8.75 -5.20 8.06
CA PHE A 161 -7.40 -4.64 8.15
C PHE A 161 -7.37 -3.30 8.90
N HIS A 162 -8.24 -2.37 8.48
CA HIS A 162 -8.28 -1.04 9.06
C HIS A 162 -8.65 -1.07 10.55
N THR A 163 -9.59 -1.94 10.94
CA THR A 163 -9.97 -2.10 12.35
C THR A 163 -8.85 -2.74 13.15
N VAL A 164 -8.14 -3.75 12.62
CA VAL A 164 -6.95 -4.33 13.27
C VAL A 164 -5.87 -3.28 13.45
N TYR A 165 -5.55 -2.49 12.42
CA TYR A 165 -4.57 -1.40 12.54
C TYR A 165 -4.95 -0.38 13.61
N ARG A 166 -6.22 0.01 13.68
CA ARG A 166 -6.73 0.91 14.73
C ARG A 166 -6.64 0.28 16.11
N THR A 167 -6.97 -0.99 16.25
CA THR A 167 -6.85 -1.73 17.51
C THR A 167 -5.39 -1.75 17.98
N LEU A 168 -4.45 -2.14 17.11
CA LEU A 168 -3.02 -2.14 17.47
C LEU A 168 -2.48 -0.73 17.76
N ALA A 169 -2.92 0.28 17.01
CA ALA A 169 -2.53 1.66 17.29
C ALA A 169 -3.09 2.19 18.63
N ARG A 170 -4.24 1.66 19.09
CA ARG A 170 -4.89 2.03 20.35
C ARG A 170 -4.32 1.27 21.55
N TRP A 171 -4.07 -0.02 21.40
CA TRP A 171 -3.67 -0.92 22.49
C TRP A 171 -2.15 -1.06 22.62
N GLY A 172 -1.41 -0.79 21.54
CA GLY A 172 0.03 -0.99 21.42
C GLY A 172 0.39 -2.18 20.53
N ASP A 173 1.55 -2.10 19.91
CA ASP A 173 2.10 -3.11 18.99
C ASP A 173 2.91 -4.18 19.71
N VAL A 174 3.60 -3.79 20.78
CA VAL A 174 4.48 -4.67 21.56
C VAL A 174 4.24 -4.48 23.05
N LEU A 175 4.56 -5.50 23.83
CA LEU A 175 4.51 -5.49 25.29
C LEU A 175 5.93 -5.75 25.86
N PRO A 176 6.41 -4.95 26.83
CA PRO A 176 7.65 -5.24 27.53
C PRO A 176 7.57 -6.53 28.33
N LEU A 177 8.57 -7.40 28.14
CA LEU A 177 8.79 -8.61 28.95
C LEU A 177 9.92 -8.43 29.95
N GLU A 178 10.81 -7.48 29.69
CA GLU A 178 11.94 -7.19 30.55
C GLU A 178 12.27 -5.70 30.53
N ILE A 179 12.24 -5.08 31.71
CA ILE A 179 12.59 -3.67 31.90
C ILE A 179 13.62 -3.49 33.01
N GLU A 180 14.43 -2.44 32.89
CA GLU A 180 15.27 -1.92 33.97
C GLU A 180 14.68 -0.57 34.42
N MET A 181 14.63 -0.36 35.73
CA MET A 181 14.17 0.88 36.35
C MET A 181 15.30 1.58 37.11
N GLY A 182 15.32 2.91 37.07
CA GLY A 182 16.34 3.73 37.72
C GLY A 182 16.45 5.12 37.09
N SER A 183 17.68 5.57 36.85
CA SER A 183 17.97 6.84 36.15
C SER A 183 18.95 6.63 34.98
N SER A 184 18.75 7.34 33.87
CA SER A 184 19.62 7.24 32.69
C SER A 184 19.89 8.58 32.00
N LEU A 185 21.08 8.66 31.41
CA LEU A 185 21.53 9.69 30.48
C LEU A 185 21.76 9.06 29.11
N ALA A 186 21.11 9.58 28.08
CA ALA A 186 21.33 9.16 26.70
C ALA A 186 21.89 10.32 25.89
N LEU A 187 22.95 10.02 25.13
CA LEU A 187 23.57 10.92 24.16
C LEU A 187 23.58 10.21 22.81
N THR A 188 23.01 10.83 21.78
CA THR A 188 22.98 10.26 20.42
C THR A 188 23.57 11.24 19.41
N ASP A 189 24.46 10.74 18.55
CA ASP A 189 25.11 11.50 17.49
C ASP A 189 25.51 10.58 16.31
N THR A 190 25.83 11.15 15.15
CA THR A 190 26.37 10.45 13.99
C THR A 190 27.89 10.25 14.07
N GLU A 191 28.58 11.00 14.93
CA GLU A 191 30.04 10.92 15.13
C GLU A 191 30.38 10.36 16.52
N MET A 192 31.12 9.25 16.57
CA MET A 192 31.50 8.60 17.83
C MET A 192 32.36 9.50 18.74
N ASP A 193 33.24 10.32 18.16
CA ASP A 193 34.14 11.19 18.90
C ASP A 193 33.40 12.26 19.72
N ARG A 194 32.19 12.65 19.30
CA ARG A 194 31.34 13.60 20.03
C ARG A 194 30.69 13.01 21.28
N LEU A 195 30.70 11.69 21.43
CA LEU A 195 30.16 10.98 22.59
C LEU A 195 31.20 10.76 23.69
N GLN A 196 32.46 11.18 23.48
CA GLN A 196 33.48 11.14 24.51
C GLN A 196 33.16 12.20 25.56
N LEU A 197 32.73 11.74 26.73
CA LEU A 197 32.72 12.56 27.93
C LEU A 197 34.19 12.77 28.31
N PRO A 198 34.60 13.97 28.75
CA PRO A 198 35.98 14.18 29.18
C PRO A 198 36.34 13.14 30.25
N GLU A 199 37.47 12.45 30.06
CA GLU A 199 38.01 11.40 30.98
C GLU A 199 38.42 11.97 32.36
N THR A 200 37.92 13.13 32.76
CA THR A 200 38.30 13.81 33.99
C THR A 200 37.86 13.01 35.21
N GLY A 201 38.83 12.30 35.79
CA GLY A 201 38.89 11.63 37.09
C GLY A 201 37.59 11.55 37.89
N GLU A 202 37.13 10.30 38.09
CA GLU A 202 36.10 9.70 38.97
C GLU A 202 34.89 10.49 39.53
N HIS A 203 34.86 11.82 39.61
CA HIS A 203 33.83 12.54 40.37
C HIS A 203 33.26 13.83 39.76
N ASN A 204 33.61 14.23 38.52
CA ASN A 204 33.14 15.53 37.99
C ASN A 204 32.30 15.41 36.69
N TYR A 205 31.05 14.93 36.85
CA TYR A 205 30.00 14.99 35.81
C TYR A 205 29.35 16.38 35.67
N SER A 206 29.90 17.41 36.30
CA SER A 206 29.37 18.78 36.36
C SER A 206 29.43 19.54 35.01
N ASN A 207 30.11 19.00 33.99
CA ASN A 207 30.31 19.65 32.69
C ASN A 207 29.24 19.32 31.61
N ILE A 208 28.04 18.86 32.00
CA ILE A 208 26.93 18.65 31.05
C ILE A 208 26.53 19.96 30.34
N ALA A 209 26.76 21.11 30.97
CA ALA A 209 26.60 22.42 30.33
C ALA A 209 27.45 22.55 29.04
N GLY A 210 28.63 21.92 28.98
CA GLY A 210 29.47 21.89 27.79
C GLY A 210 28.92 21.01 26.66
N LEU A 211 28.17 19.95 26.97
CA LEU A 211 27.54 19.07 25.97
C LEU A 211 26.34 19.73 25.30
N SER A 212 25.58 20.53 26.05
CA SER A 212 24.46 21.32 25.47
C SER A 212 24.90 22.36 24.44
N ALA A 213 26.19 22.71 24.41
CA ALA A 213 26.76 23.64 23.43
C ALA A 213 27.11 22.96 22.08
N ALA A 214 27.19 21.63 22.03
CA ALA A 214 27.34 20.88 20.79
C ALA A 214 26.00 20.85 20.05
N ARG A 215 25.83 21.74 19.06
CA ARG A 215 24.55 21.98 18.35
C ARG A 215 23.90 20.76 17.67
N THR A 216 24.55 19.59 17.62
CA THR A 216 24.08 18.40 16.87
C THR A 216 23.75 17.20 17.74
N THR A 217 24.06 17.23 19.04
CA THR A 217 23.92 16.05 19.90
C THR A 217 22.59 16.11 20.64
N ASP A 218 21.75 15.08 20.47
CA ASP A 218 20.52 14.95 21.24
C ASP A 218 20.84 14.41 22.63
N LEU A 219 20.34 15.10 23.65
CA LEU A 219 20.54 14.79 25.06
C LEU A 219 19.19 14.56 25.74
N SER A 220 18.99 13.40 26.36
CA SER A 220 17.86 13.17 27.25
C SER A 220 18.27 12.60 28.60
N VAL A 221 17.47 12.96 29.60
CA VAL A 221 17.63 12.59 31.01
C VAL A 221 16.30 12.01 31.47
N ILE A 222 16.35 10.82 32.08
CA ILE A 222 15.16 10.11 32.59
C ILE A 222 15.39 9.75 34.07
N GLY A 223 14.37 9.94 34.91
CA GLY A 223 14.34 9.44 36.29
C GLY A 223 14.93 10.34 37.39
N CYS A 224 15.06 11.66 37.18
CA CYS A 224 15.33 12.62 38.26
C CYS A 224 15.01 14.07 37.85
N GLU A 225 14.16 14.77 38.61
CA GLU A 225 13.93 16.22 38.45
C GLU A 225 15.05 17.09 39.06
N LEU A 226 15.93 16.50 39.88
CA LEU A 226 16.99 17.25 40.57
C LEU A 226 18.15 17.57 39.63
N ARG A 227 18.64 18.80 39.75
CA ARG A 227 19.75 19.38 39.00
C ARG A 227 20.97 18.45 39.00
N TRP A 228 21.34 17.97 37.81
CA TRP A 228 22.49 17.09 37.56
C TRP A 228 23.84 17.68 37.98
N SER A 229 23.90 18.96 38.33
CA SER A 229 25.11 19.70 38.69
C SER A 229 25.85 19.12 39.90
N ASP A 230 25.18 18.35 40.76
CA ASP A 230 25.68 18.08 42.11
C ASP A 230 26.29 16.67 42.26
N GLY A 231 26.36 15.87 41.19
CA GLY A 231 26.92 14.51 41.20
C GLY A 231 26.13 13.48 42.02
N ARG A 232 25.01 13.88 42.66
CA ARG A 232 24.20 13.05 43.56
C ARG A 232 23.15 12.18 42.87
N TRP A 233 23.06 12.21 41.55
CA TRP A 233 22.07 11.45 40.78
C TRP A 233 22.19 9.92 40.96
N SER A 234 23.37 9.43 41.36
CA SER A 234 23.63 8.02 41.67
C SER A 234 23.18 7.59 43.08
N THR A 235 22.81 8.52 43.96
CA THR A 235 22.54 8.28 45.39
C THR A 235 21.08 8.53 45.81
N ILE A 236 20.15 8.64 44.86
CA ILE A 236 18.74 8.96 45.14
C ILE A 236 18.05 7.76 45.79
N ALA A 237 17.55 7.97 47.01
CA ALA A 237 16.85 6.97 47.83
C ALA A 237 15.32 6.95 47.61
N ASP A 238 14.80 7.68 46.62
CA ASP A 238 13.37 8.00 46.48
C ASP A 238 12.67 7.15 45.37
N PRO A 239 11.36 6.86 45.48
CA PRO A 239 10.63 5.91 44.64
C PRO A 239 10.23 6.46 43.25
N GLN A 240 10.90 7.51 42.76
CA GLN A 240 10.66 8.09 41.42
C GLN A 240 11.34 7.29 40.30
N TRP A 241 11.58 6.00 40.50
CA TRP A 241 12.22 5.17 39.49
C TRP A 241 11.35 5.07 38.25
N GLN A 242 11.94 5.37 37.10
CA GLN A 242 11.30 5.27 35.80
C GLN A 242 11.93 4.15 35.00
N VAL A 243 11.24 3.70 33.94
CA VAL A 243 11.81 2.78 32.97
C VAL A 243 12.96 3.47 32.27
N ILE A 244 14.16 2.92 32.42
CA ILE A 244 15.38 3.42 31.81
C ILE A 244 15.88 2.52 30.69
N LYS A 245 15.44 1.25 30.68
CA LYS A 245 15.73 0.33 29.59
C LYS A 245 14.58 -0.64 29.36
N VAL A 246 14.22 -0.84 28.10
CA VAL A 246 13.34 -1.93 27.64
C VAL A 246 14.23 -2.98 26.96
N CYS A 247 14.49 -4.07 27.66
CA CYS A 247 15.44 -5.10 27.23
C CYS A 247 14.83 -6.07 26.22
N LYS A 248 13.61 -6.55 26.51
CA LYS A 248 12.90 -7.54 25.71
C LYS A 248 11.42 -7.16 25.60
N VAL A 249 10.84 -7.39 24.42
CA VAL A 249 9.42 -7.20 24.17
C VAL A 249 8.86 -8.41 23.42
N VAL A 250 7.53 -8.50 23.36
CA VAL A 250 6.79 -9.44 22.53
C VAL A 250 5.71 -8.68 21.76
N PRO A 251 5.38 -9.05 20.50
CA PRO A 251 4.22 -8.47 19.82
C PRO A 251 2.95 -8.72 20.63
N THR A 252 2.10 -7.71 20.79
CA THR A 252 0.85 -7.84 21.57
C THR A 252 -0.08 -8.91 20.99
N ILE A 253 -0.08 -9.07 19.67
CA ILE A 253 -0.83 -10.12 18.97
C ILE A 253 -0.38 -11.53 19.34
N SER A 254 0.86 -11.73 19.80
CA SER A 254 1.37 -13.04 20.20
C SER A 254 0.82 -13.51 21.55
N LEU A 255 0.15 -12.62 22.30
CA LEU A 255 -0.57 -12.97 23.53
C LEU A 255 -1.94 -13.60 23.23
N LEU A 256 -2.49 -13.38 22.04
CA LEU A 256 -3.82 -13.88 21.68
C LEU A 256 -3.84 -15.41 21.61
N THR A 257 -5.03 -16.00 21.61
CA THR A 257 -5.19 -17.43 21.38
C THR A 257 -4.64 -17.85 20.02
N SER A 258 -4.21 -19.10 19.87
CA SER A 258 -3.68 -19.64 18.61
C SER A 258 -4.65 -19.48 17.44
N ASP A 259 -5.95 -19.62 17.69
CA ASP A 259 -7.02 -19.41 16.71
C ASP A 259 -7.03 -17.96 16.18
N LEU A 260 -6.96 -16.95 17.07
CA LEU A 260 -6.92 -15.56 16.64
C LEU A 260 -5.61 -15.20 15.94
N GLN A 261 -4.48 -15.76 16.39
CA GLN A 261 -3.19 -15.58 15.71
C GLN A 261 -3.21 -16.15 14.29
N MET A 262 -3.84 -17.32 14.11
CA MET A 262 -4.04 -17.95 12.81
C MET A 262 -4.94 -17.09 11.92
N GLN A 263 -6.10 -16.63 12.41
CA GLN A 263 -7.00 -15.75 11.64
C GLN A 263 -6.33 -14.43 11.25
N LEU A 264 -5.54 -13.81 12.13
CA LEU A 264 -4.75 -12.63 11.80
C LEU A 264 -3.68 -12.94 10.74
N SER A 265 -3.05 -14.12 10.80
CA SER A 265 -2.04 -14.52 9.81
C SER A 265 -2.66 -14.79 8.45
N GLU A 266 -3.82 -15.46 8.40
CA GLU A 266 -4.60 -15.70 7.19
C GLU A 266 -5.10 -14.40 6.57
N LEU A 267 -5.67 -13.50 7.37
CA LEU A 267 -6.07 -12.18 6.92
C LEU A 267 -4.86 -11.45 6.33
N TYR A 268 -3.73 -11.41 7.04
CA TYR A 268 -2.53 -10.75 6.55
C TYR A 268 -1.97 -11.38 5.26
N ALA A 269 -2.12 -12.69 5.06
CA ALA A 269 -1.75 -13.35 3.79
C ALA A 269 -2.68 -12.93 2.64
N GLN A 270 -3.97 -12.70 2.91
CA GLN A 270 -4.95 -12.19 1.93
C GLN A 270 -4.74 -10.70 1.59
N ARG A 271 -3.80 -10.02 2.26
CA ARG A 271 -3.48 -8.61 2.00
C ARG A 271 -3.04 -8.37 0.58
N LEU A 272 -2.34 -9.34 -0.02
CA LEU A 272 -1.75 -9.23 -1.34
C LEU A 272 -2.38 -10.24 -2.31
N SER A 273 -2.57 -9.80 -3.55
CA SER A 273 -2.91 -10.69 -4.67
C SER A 273 -2.02 -10.39 -5.88
N TYR A 274 -1.78 -11.40 -6.70
CA TYR A 274 -0.89 -11.32 -7.86
C TYR A 274 -1.72 -11.52 -9.14
N ILE A 275 -1.89 -10.45 -9.93
CA ILE A 275 -2.78 -10.46 -11.11
C ILE A 275 -2.05 -9.82 -12.31
N PRO A 276 -2.11 -10.44 -13.50
CA PRO A 276 -2.81 -11.68 -13.81
C PRO A 276 -2.10 -12.92 -13.22
N SER A 277 -2.86 -13.96 -12.90
CA SER A 277 -2.33 -15.19 -12.31
C SER A 277 -1.64 -16.04 -13.39
N TYR A 278 -0.36 -15.76 -13.66
CA TYR A 278 0.47 -16.69 -14.43
C TYR A 278 1.00 -17.78 -13.51
N GLY A 279 0.85 -19.03 -13.94
CA GLY A 279 1.52 -20.15 -13.27
C GLY A 279 3.03 -19.90 -13.25
N ILE A 280 3.69 -20.23 -12.15
CA ILE A 280 5.14 -20.22 -12.09
C ILE A 280 5.65 -21.33 -13.01
N GLY A 281 5.78 -21.02 -14.31
CA GLY A 281 6.38 -21.93 -15.28
C GLY A 281 7.80 -22.30 -14.85
N LEU A 282 8.29 -23.44 -15.36
CA LEU A 282 9.63 -23.97 -15.06
C LEU A 282 10.69 -22.86 -15.16
N ILE A 283 11.37 -22.59 -14.04
CA ILE A 283 12.51 -21.66 -14.01
C ILE A 283 13.63 -22.32 -14.82
N ARG A 284 13.87 -21.83 -16.03
CA ARG A 284 15.02 -22.23 -16.85
C ARG A 284 16.16 -21.24 -16.60
N ASN A 285 17.41 -21.70 -16.75
CA ASN A 285 18.62 -20.91 -16.48
C ASN A 285 18.74 -19.58 -17.25
N TRP A 286 17.91 -19.33 -18.27
CA TRP A 286 17.91 -18.11 -19.07
C TRP A 286 16.80 -17.13 -18.71
N HIS A 287 16.10 -17.35 -17.59
CA HIS A 287 15.08 -16.43 -17.09
C HIS A 287 15.59 -15.72 -15.83
N LYS A 288 15.35 -14.42 -15.73
CA LYS A 288 15.49 -13.69 -14.47
C LYS A 288 14.11 -13.33 -13.94
N THR A 289 13.98 -13.38 -12.62
CA THR A 289 12.75 -12.98 -11.92
C THR A 289 13.07 -11.79 -11.04
N TYR A 290 12.20 -10.79 -11.10
CA TYR A 290 12.29 -9.58 -10.27
C TYR A 290 11.04 -9.48 -9.42
N ASP A 291 11.21 -9.22 -8.14
CA ASP A 291 10.11 -9.25 -7.16
C ASP A 291 10.15 -8.01 -6.27
N ASP A 292 9.08 -7.21 -6.33
CA ASP A 292 8.89 -6.03 -5.49
C ASP A 292 8.16 -6.35 -4.17
N ASN A 293 7.94 -7.61 -3.81
CA ASN A 293 7.17 -7.98 -2.61
C ASN A 293 7.71 -7.35 -1.31
N GLN A 294 9.03 -7.16 -1.21
CA GLN A 294 9.64 -6.44 -0.07
C GLN A 294 9.17 -4.98 0.08
N TYR A 295 8.64 -4.39 -0.99
CA TYR A 295 8.11 -3.03 -1.03
C TYR A 295 6.57 -3.00 -1.02
N ALA A 296 5.87 -4.13 -0.98
CA ALA A 296 4.41 -4.19 -1.09
C ALA A 296 3.66 -3.39 0.01
N SER A 297 4.35 -3.03 1.10
CA SER A 297 3.80 -2.17 2.14
C SER A 297 3.93 -0.66 1.89
N LYS A 298 4.65 -0.26 0.84
CA LYS A 298 4.91 1.13 0.49
C LYS A 298 3.87 1.65 -0.50
N THR A 299 3.81 2.98 -0.64
CA THR A 299 2.92 3.65 -1.61
C THR A 299 3.72 4.04 -2.84
N ILE A 300 3.30 3.64 -4.05
CA ILE A 300 3.93 4.08 -5.30
C ILE A 300 3.77 5.60 -5.45
N SER A 301 4.86 6.30 -5.77
CA SER A 301 4.83 7.71 -6.17
C SER A 301 5.07 7.91 -7.66
N SER A 302 5.84 7.03 -8.30
CA SER A 302 5.98 7.03 -9.75
C SER A 302 6.46 5.70 -10.30
N ILE A 303 6.11 5.40 -11.54
CA ILE A 303 6.67 4.28 -12.30
C ILE A 303 7.56 4.86 -13.40
N THR A 304 8.78 4.35 -13.51
CA THR A 304 9.67 4.60 -14.64
C THR A 304 9.59 3.43 -15.60
N ILE A 305 9.33 3.73 -16.87
CA ILE A 305 9.20 2.75 -17.94
C ILE A 305 10.22 3.10 -19.01
N ARG A 306 10.98 2.14 -19.52
CA ARG A 306 11.70 2.29 -20.78
C ARG A 306 11.04 1.42 -21.83
N SER A 307 10.63 2.03 -22.94
CA SER A 307 9.97 1.29 -24.02
C SER A 307 10.38 1.76 -25.41
N SER A 308 10.40 0.80 -26.32
CA SER A 308 10.52 0.93 -27.79
C SER A 308 9.32 0.23 -28.41
N ASP A 309 9.53 -0.73 -29.30
CA ASP A 309 8.50 -1.71 -29.72
C ASP A 309 8.26 -2.79 -28.65
N TYR A 310 8.89 -2.63 -27.49
CA TYR A 310 8.74 -3.53 -26.37
C TYR A 310 8.85 -2.75 -25.07
N ILE A 311 8.38 -3.35 -23.99
CA ILE A 311 8.73 -2.91 -22.64
C ILE A 311 10.10 -3.50 -22.29
N GLU A 312 11.07 -2.63 -22.02
CA GLU A 312 12.47 -3.04 -21.75
C GLU A 312 12.84 -2.91 -20.28
N LEU A 313 12.26 -1.93 -19.57
CA LEU A 313 12.58 -1.65 -18.17
C LEU A 313 11.34 -1.17 -17.43
N LEU A 314 11.15 -1.68 -16.21
CA LEU A 314 10.22 -1.13 -15.22
C LEU A 314 10.96 -0.89 -13.90
N SER A 315 10.69 0.24 -13.27
CA SER A 315 11.07 0.47 -11.87
C SER A 315 10.06 1.36 -11.16
N VAL A 316 9.93 1.16 -9.85
CA VAL A 316 8.94 1.81 -9.01
C VAL A 316 9.66 2.69 -8.00
N THR A 317 9.31 3.97 -7.96
CA THR A 317 9.68 4.87 -6.86
C THR A 317 8.50 4.98 -5.91
N TYR A 318 8.79 4.86 -4.62
CA TYR A 318 7.82 4.92 -3.54
C TYR A 318 7.82 6.30 -2.86
N ALA A 319 6.74 6.61 -2.16
CA ALA A 319 6.51 7.91 -1.52
C ALA A 319 7.52 8.25 -0.41
N ASP A 320 8.23 7.26 0.14
CA ASP A 320 9.34 7.45 1.09
C ASP A 320 10.69 7.75 0.39
N GLY A 321 10.71 7.82 -0.95
CA GLY A 321 11.90 8.06 -1.76
C GLY A 321 12.66 6.79 -2.16
N THR A 322 12.31 5.62 -1.60
CA THR A 322 12.95 4.37 -2.02
C THR A 322 12.55 4.00 -3.44
N THR A 323 13.44 3.32 -4.15
CA THR A 323 13.19 2.84 -5.52
C THR A 323 13.44 1.34 -5.57
N SER A 324 12.59 0.61 -6.29
CA SER A 324 12.79 -0.82 -6.55
C SER A 324 14.06 -1.05 -7.38
N SER A 325 14.49 -2.30 -7.48
CA SER A 325 15.43 -2.67 -8.54
C SER A 325 14.82 -2.41 -9.92
N ASN A 326 15.67 -2.25 -10.93
CA ASN A 326 15.21 -2.24 -12.31
C ASN A 326 14.82 -3.66 -12.70
N HIS A 327 13.57 -3.84 -13.09
CA HIS A 327 13.09 -5.05 -13.73
C HIS A 327 13.50 -4.97 -15.21
N GLY A 328 14.30 -5.93 -15.68
CA GLY A 328 14.88 -5.90 -17.02
C GLY A 328 16.00 -4.87 -17.19
N GLY A 329 16.04 -4.19 -18.33
CA GLY A 329 17.03 -3.16 -18.65
C GLY A 329 18.20 -3.60 -19.54
N GLY A 330 18.21 -4.84 -20.04
CA GLY A 330 19.24 -5.33 -20.96
C GLY A 330 19.13 -4.78 -22.39
N GLY A 331 17.95 -4.30 -22.78
CA GLY A 331 17.73 -3.55 -24.03
C GLY A 331 18.52 -2.23 -24.08
N HIS A 332 18.60 -1.61 -25.25
CA HIS A 332 19.40 -0.39 -25.45
C HIS A 332 18.76 0.63 -26.39
N VAL A 333 17.49 0.45 -26.75
CA VAL A 333 16.86 1.20 -27.86
C VAL A 333 15.60 1.98 -27.41
N GLY A 334 15.11 1.77 -26.18
CA GLY A 334 13.89 2.43 -25.69
C GLY A 334 14.04 3.85 -25.13
N THR A 335 12.94 4.60 -25.18
CA THR A 335 12.78 5.92 -24.55
C THR A 335 12.31 5.76 -23.11
N TYR A 336 12.84 6.58 -22.20
CA TYR A 336 12.41 6.62 -20.80
C TYR A 336 11.18 7.51 -20.61
N TYR A 337 10.20 6.98 -19.89
CA TYR A 337 8.99 7.65 -19.47
C TYR A 337 8.85 7.56 -17.95
N LYS A 338 8.26 8.60 -17.36
CA LYS A 338 7.93 8.63 -15.93
C LYS A 338 6.45 8.94 -15.74
N PHE A 339 5.72 8.00 -15.15
CA PHE A 339 4.34 8.18 -14.73
C PHE A 339 4.30 8.55 -13.25
N ALA A 340 4.23 9.85 -12.95
CA ALA A 340 4.12 10.34 -11.57
C ALA A 340 2.66 10.28 -11.09
N LEU A 341 2.47 9.90 -9.82
CA LEU A 341 1.18 9.85 -9.13
C LEU A 341 1.08 11.02 -8.13
N ALA A 342 -0.10 11.65 -8.07
CA ALA A 342 -0.39 12.65 -7.06
C ALA A 342 -0.59 12.01 -5.67
N THR A 343 -0.53 12.81 -4.61
CA THR A 343 -0.83 12.32 -3.25
C THR A 343 -2.26 11.77 -3.17
N GLY A 344 -2.39 10.49 -2.78
CA GLY A 344 -3.68 9.80 -2.73
C GLY A 344 -4.16 9.23 -4.07
N GLU A 345 -3.37 9.40 -5.12
CA GLU A 345 -3.57 8.71 -6.39
C GLU A 345 -2.91 7.33 -6.36
N HIS A 346 -3.66 6.32 -6.77
CA HIS A 346 -3.27 4.92 -6.76
C HIS A 346 -3.62 4.29 -8.09
N ILE A 347 -2.76 3.41 -8.60
CA ILE A 347 -3.05 2.61 -9.80
C ILE A 347 -3.99 1.47 -9.40
N ILE A 348 -5.10 1.34 -10.11
CA ILE A 348 -6.18 0.39 -9.81
C ILE A 348 -6.46 -0.57 -10.96
N GLU A 349 -5.99 -0.26 -12.17
CA GLU A 349 -6.05 -1.15 -13.32
C GLU A 349 -4.77 -1.02 -14.14
N MET A 350 -4.37 -2.12 -14.79
CA MET A 350 -3.24 -2.18 -15.71
C MET A 350 -3.67 -2.95 -16.95
N LEU A 351 -3.46 -2.37 -18.13
CA LEU A 351 -3.62 -3.04 -19.42
C LEU A 351 -2.24 -3.46 -19.93
N THR A 352 -2.15 -4.70 -20.41
CA THR A 352 -0.91 -5.29 -20.94
C THR A 352 -1.16 -5.88 -22.31
N TRP A 353 -0.22 -5.70 -23.24
CA TRP A 353 -0.23 -6.33 -24.56
C TRP A 353 0.96 -7.28 -24.64
N ILE A 354 0.67 -8.56 -24.88
CA ILE A 354 1.66 -9.63 -24.96
C ILE A 354 1.47 -10.32 -26.30
N ASP A 355 2.54 -10.40 -27.09
CA ASP A 355 2.58 -11.19 -28.32
C ASP A 355 3.62 -12.30 -28.17
N GLY A 356 3.18 -13.53 -28.38
CA GLY A 356 3.96 -14.72 -28.09
C GLY A 356 4.47 -14.72 -26.65
N ASP A 357 5.77 -14.52 -26.50
CA ASP A 357 6.45 -14.54 -25.20
C ASP A 357 6.93 -13.16 -24.74
N TRP A 358 6.47 -12.06 -25.35
CA TRP A 358 7.05 -10.73 -25.10
C TRP A 358 6.00 -9.71 -24.69
N LEU A 359 6.30 -8.97 -23.62
CA LEU A 359 5.50 -7.82 -23.22
C LEU A 359 5.80 -6.64 -24.13
N LEU A 360 4.82 -6.29 -24.95
CA LEU A 360 4.94 -5.25 -25.96
C LEU A 360 4.49 -3.89 -25.45
N GLY A 361 3.38 -3.87 -24.71
CA GLY A 361 2.75 -2.61 -24.32
C GLY A 361 2.13 -2.61 -22.94
N LEU A 362 1.99 -1.41 -22.37
CA LEU A 362 1.45 -1.17 -21.03
C LEU A 362 0.65 0.14 -20.95
N GLN A 363 -0.44 0.13 -20.17
CA GLN A 363 -1.14 1.34 -19.75
C GLN A 363 -1.66 1.17 -18.31
N PHE A 364 -1.55 2.22 -17.49
CA PHE A 364 -2.07 2.25 -16.13
C PHE A 364 -3.31 3.13 -16.02
N VAL A 365 -4.26 2.75 -15.16
CA VAL A 365 -5.45 3.55 -14.81
C VAL A 365 -5.48 3.80 -13.30
N THR A 366 -5.78 5.04 -12.90
CA THR A 366 -5.75 5.44 -11.48
C THR A 366 -7.14 5.60 -10.86
N ASN A 367 -7.20 5.57 -9.53
CA ASN A 367 -8.38 5.87 -8.72
C ASN A 367 -8.86 7.34 -8.84
N MET A 368 -8.16 8.18 -9.61
CA MET A 368 -8.60 9.52 -10.00
C MET A 368 -9.18 9.57 -11.42
N GLY A 369 -9.27 8.42 -12.11
CA GLY A 369 -9.81 8.32 -13.47
C GLY A 369 -8.81 8.72 -14.55
N ARG A 370 -7.53 8.91 -14.19
CA ARG A 370 -6.46 9.25 -15.12
C ARG A 370 -5.88 7.97 -15.72
N CYS A 371 -5.51 8.01 -17.00
CA CYS A 371 -4.70 6.99 -17.62
C CYS A 371 -3.28 7.49 -17.84
N SER A 372 -2.30 6.60 -17.73
CA SER A 372 -0.96 6.88 -18.27
C SER A 372 -1.02 6.99 -19.80
N PRO A 373 0.02 7.57 -20.43
CA PRO A 373 0.34 7.24 -21.81
C PRO A 373 0.36 5.73 -22.02
N GLN A 374 0.10 5.33 -23.25
CA GLN A 374 0.31 3.98 -23.72
C GLN A 374 1.80 3.82 -24.04
N TYR A 375 2.46 2.88 -23.37
CA TYR A 375 3.87 2.61 -23.53
C TYR A 375 4.06 1.41 -24.43
N GLY A 376 5.07 1.46 -25.30
CA GLY A 376 5.38 0.38 -26.22
C GLY A 376 4.45 0.33 -27.42
N VAL A 377 4.33 -0.86 -28.01
CA VAL A 377 3.41 -1.16 -29.12
C VAL A 377 2.33 -2.14 -28.65
N HIS A 378 1.27 -2.25 -29.42
CA HIS A 378 0.01 -2.83 -28.94
C HIS A 378 -0.48 -3.95 -29.86
N HIS A 379 0.44 -4.88 -30.17
CA HIS A 379 0.08 -6.08 -30.92
C HIS A 379 -0.70 -7.06 -30.05
N ASP A 380 -1.49 -7.90 -30.70
CA ASP A 380 -2.38 -8.88 -30.09
C ASP A 380 -3.40 -8.26 -29.11
N THR A 381 -4.00 -9.11 -28.29
CA THR A 381 -5.17 -8.84 -27.50
C THR A 381 -4.76 -8.23 -26.16
N PRO A 382 -5.28 -7.05 -25.79
CA PRO A 382 -5.05 -6.50 -24.46
C PRO A 382 -5.58 -7.45 -23.39
N SER A 383 -4.77 -7.66 -22.36
CA SER A 383 -5.20 -8.26 -21.10
C SER A 383 -5.37 -7.17 -20.04
N VAL A 384 -6.46 -7.25 -19.27
CA VAL A 384 -6.74 -6.29 -18.20
C VAL A 384 -6.48 -6.94 -16.85
N ALA A 385 -5.53 -6.37 -16.11
CA ALA A 385 -5.23 -6.73 -14.74
C ALA A 385 -5.88 -5.73 -13.79
N LYS A 386 -6.89 -6.20 -13.05
CA LYS A 386 -7.51 -5.46 -11.95
C LYS A 386 -8.05 -6.44 -10.92
N VAL A 387 -8.22 -5.96 -9.70
CA VAL A 387 -8.79 -6.76 -8.61
C VAL A 387 -9.66 -5.89 -7.71
N LYS A 388 -10.79 -6.44 -7.28
CA LYS A 388 -11.73 -5.75 -6.39
C LYS A 388 -11.03 -5.35 -5.09
N GLY A 389 -11.19 -4.09 -4.68
CA GLY A 389 -10.53 -3.54 -3.49
C GLY A 389 -9.01 -3.36 -3.56
N GLY A 390 -8.34 -3.78 -4.64
CA GLY A 390 -6.87 -3.75 -4.70
C GLY A 390 -6.29 -2.52 -5.37
N VAL A 391 -5.14 -2.09 -4.88
CA VAL A 391 -4.28 -1.08 -5.52
C VAL A 391 -2.93 -1.68 -5.86
N LEU A 392 -2.35 -1.30 -7.00
CA LEU A 392 -1.02 -1.75 -7.38
C LEU A 392 0.05 -1.16 -6.45
N VAL A 393 0.93 -2.02 -5.93
CA VAL A 393 2.03 -1.64 -5.03
C VAL A 393 3.41 -2.09 -5.51
N GLY A 394 3.50 -2.85 -6.60
CA GLY A 394 4.75 -3.29 -7.18
C GLY A 394 4.52 -4.32 -8.28
N PHE A 395 5.60 -4.90 -8.78
CA PHE A 395 5.55 -5.92 -9.83
C PHE A 395 6.25 -7.21 -9.40
N LEU A 396 5.78 -8.32 -9.96
CA LEU A 396 6.53 -9.56 -10.10
C LEU A 396 6.71 -9.80 -11.59
N SER A 397 7.94 -9.73 -12.09
CA SER A 397 8.21 -9.83 -13.52
C SER A 397 9.21 -10.91 -13.85
N ARG A 398 9.17 -11.37 -15.10
CA ARG A 398 10.15 -12.28 -15.67
C ARG A 398 10.69 -11.72 -16.94
N THR A 399 11.97 -11.92 -17.13
CA THR A 399 12.68 -11.58 -18.35
C THR A 399 13.40 -12.80 -18.88
N LYS A 400 13.70 -12.81 -20.18
CA LYS A 400 14.56 -13.80 -20.83
C LYS A 400 15.31 -13.17 -21.98
N ASP A 401 16.35 -13.83 -22.46
CA ASP A 401 17.14 -13.36 -23.60
C ASP A 401 16.31 -13.43 -24.90
N HIS A 402 16.09 -12.27 -25.49
CA HIS A 402 15.55 -12.05 -26.82
C HIS A 402 16.70 -12.13 -27.86
N PRO A 403 16.48 -12.78 -29.02
CA PRO A 403 17.50 -12.92 -30.06
C PRO A 403 18.17 -11.61 -30.48
N GLU A 404 17.37 -10.55 -30.65
CA GLU A 404 17.84 -9.23 -31.13
C GLU A 404 18.04 -8.20 -30.00
N TYR A 405 17.11 -8.12 -29.04
CA TYR A 405 17.03 -7.02 -28.06
C TYR A 405 17.61 -7.36 -26.68
N ARG A 406 18.28 -8.50 -26.52
CA ARG A 406 18.82 -9.01 -25.24
C ARG A 406 17.71 -9.26 -24.21
N GLU A 407 17.93 -8.94 -22.95
CA GLU A 407 16.97 -9.25 -21.89
C GLU A 407 15.68 -8.44 -22.02
N MET A 408 14.57 -9.14 -22.28
CA MET A 408 13.24 -8.60 -22.51
C MET A 408 12.20 -9.26 -21.61
N PHE A 409 11.12 -8.54 -21.31
CA PHE A 409 10.03 -9.05 -20.46
C PHE A 409 9.26 -10.17 -21.13
N SER A 410 9.14 -11.30 -20.44
CA SER A 410 8.29 -12.42 -20.85
C SER A 410 6.99 -12.54 -20.09
N SER A 411 6.90 -11.92 -18.92
CA SER A 411 5.65 -11.74 -18.19
C SER A 411 5.78 -10.62 -17.16
N VAL A 412 4.64 -10.01 -16.83
CA VAL A 412 4.52 -9.05 -15.74
C VAL A 412 3.24 -9.32 -14.97
N GLN A 413 3.34 -9.36 -13.64
CA GLN A 413 2.21 -9.42 -12.72
C GLN A 413 2.23 -8.19 -11.84
N GLY A 414 1.07 -7.59 -11.63
CA GLY A 414 0.90 -6.60 -10.58
C GLY A 414 0.80 -7.28 -9.21
N ILE A 415 1.45 -6.69 -8.21
CA ILE A 415 1.23 -6.99 -6.80
C ILE A 415 0.18 -6.00 -6.30
N TRP A 416 -0.98 -6.51 -5.88
CA TRP A 416 -2.14 -5.72 -5.52
C TRP A 416 -2.42 -5.81 -4.03
N ARG A 417 -2.61 -4.68 -3.37
CA ARG A 417 -2.81 -4.55 -1.93
C ARG A 417 -4.23 -4.11 -1.60
N HIS A 418 -4.87 -4.77 -0.63
CA HIS A 418 -6.32 -4.64 -0.34
C HIS A 418 -6.67 -3.76 0.87
N ASP A 419 -5.69 -3.32 1.65
CA ASP A 419 -5.88 -2.53 2.88
C ASP A 419 -5.64 -1.02 2.68
N VAL A 420 -5.62 -0.54 1.43
CA VAL A 420 -5.31 0.87 1.11
C VAL A 420 -6.55 1.72 0.88
N LEU A 421 -7.52 1.23 0.10
CA LEU A 421 -8.75 1.98 -0.21
C LEU A 421 -9.98 1.23 0.31
N PRO A 422 -10.96 1.92 0.92
CA PRO A 422 -12.21 1.28 1.35
C PRO A 422 -13.02 0.73 0.19
N ARG A 423 -12.95 1.41 -0.94
CA ARG A 423 -13.60 1.03 -2.18
C ARG A 423 -12.78 1.55 -3.34
N VAL A 424 -12.51 0.68 -4.31
CA VAL A 424 -11.87 1.09 -5.56
C VAL A 424 -12.95 1.63 -6.49
N PRO A 425 -12.81 2.85 -7.04
CA PRO A 425 -13.76 3.36 -8.01
C PRO A 425 -13.86 2.41 -9.20
N LYS A 426 -15.07 2.14 -9.67
CA LYS A 426 -15.31 1.31 -10.86
C LYS A 426 -14.76 -0.13 -10.75
N GLU A 427 -14.58 -0.63 -9.53
CA GLU A 427 -14.14 -2.01 -9.27
C GLU A 427 -15.11 -3.06 -9.84
N ASP A 428 -16.39 -2.71 -9.97
CA ASP A 428 -17.45 -3.56 -10.50
C ASP A 428 -17.60 -3.44 -12.03
N ASP A 429 -16.79 -2.61 -12.73
CA ASP A 429 -16.82 -2.54 -14.19
C ASP A 429 -16.44 -3.91 -14.80
N VAL A 430 -17.04 -4.29 -15.91
CA VAL A 430 -16.76 -5.56 -16.60
C VAL A 430 -16.29 -5.28 -18.01
N TYR A 431 -15.14 -5.82 -18.38
CA TYR A 431 -14.62 -5.76 -19.73
C TYR A 431 -15.19 -6.94 -20.54
N SER A 432 -15.63 -6.68 -21.77
CA SER A 432 -15.92 -7.76 -22.73
C SER A 432 -14.63 -8.45 -23.17
N GLU A 433 -14.78 -9.57 -23.88
CA GLU A 433 -13.72 -10.05 -24.75
C GLU A 433 -13.33 -8.99 -25.79
N TYR A 434 -12.12 -9.12 -26.34
CA TYR A 434 -11.66 -8.29 -27.44
C TYR A 434 -12.14 -8.86 -28.79
N PHE A 435 -12.73 -7.99 -29.60
CA PHE A 435 -13.21 -8.30 -30.94
C PHE A 435 -12.42 -7.52 -31.98
N GLY A 436 -12.02 -8.16 -33.08
CA GLY A 436 -11.24 -7.52 -34.15
C GLY A 436 -9.83 -8.06 -34.29
N ASP A 437 -8.93 -7.22 -34.79
CA ASP A 437 -7.60 -7.62 -35.22
C ASP A 437 -6.69 -8.06 -34.06
N ARG A 438 -6.21 -9.30 -34.17
CA ARG A 438 -5.24 -9.94 -33.27
C ARG A 438 -3.82 -9.93 -33.83
N HIS A 439 -3.65 -9.57 -35.10
CA HIS A 439 -2.40 -9.55 -35.84
C HIS A 439 -2.19 -8.16 -36.42
N SER A 440 -1.69 -7.24 -35.59
CA SER A 440 -1.55 -5.88 -36.04
C SER A 440 -0.35 -5.68 -36.95
N ASP A 441 -0.58 -4.93 -38.03
CA ASP A 441 0.46 -4.25 -38.79
C ASP A 441 1.03 -3.06 -37.99
N TRP A 442 2.22 -2.60 -38.35
CA TRP A 442 2.97 -1.52 -37.70
C TRP A 442 2.30 -0.12 -37.68
N SER A 443 1.04 0.01 -38.14
CA SER A 443 0.33 1.30 -38.31
C SER A 443 -0.92 1.46 -37.44
N GLU A 444 -1.09 0.61 -36.42
CA GLU A 444 -2.24 0.69 -35.52
C GLU A 444 -1.99 1.59 -34.32
N HIS A 445 -2.99 2.42 -34.04
CA HIS A 445 -3.10 3.25 -32.85
C HIS A 445 -4.06 2.60 -31.87
N VAL A 446 -3.73 2.64 -30.59
CA VAL A 446 -4.63 2.22 -29.52
C VAL A 446 -5.40 3.42 -28.98
N PHE A 447 -6.63 3.17 -28.54
CA PHE A 447 -7.44 4.17 -27.88
C PHE A 447 -8.06 3.62 -26.61
N ASN A 448 -8.33 4.50 -25.66
CA ASN A 448 -9.04 4.20 -24.44
C ASN A 448 -9.84 5.42 -24.03
N ASP A 449 -11.17 5.33 -24.07
CA ASP A 449 -12.05 6.45 -23.70
C ASP A 449 -12.18 6.65 -22.18
N ARG A 450 -11.54 5.79 -21.37
CA ARG A 450 -11.54 5.91 -19.90
C ARG A 450 -11.19 7.30 -19.37
N PRO A 451 -10.21 8.05 -19.91
CA PRO A 451 -9.91 9.41 -19.44
C PRO A 451 -11.06 10.41 -19.60
N LEU A 452 -11.96 10.19 -20.57
CA LEU A 452 -13.11 11.07 -20.81
C LEU A 452 -14.20 10.84 -19.76
N VAL A 453 -14.38 9.60 -19.34
CA VAL A 453 -15.38 9.19 -18.35
C VAL A 453 -14.86 9.34 -16.91
N GLY A 454 -13.56 9.13 -16.70
CA GLY A 454 -12.93 9.06 -15.40
C GLY A 454 -13.64 8.05 -14.49
N ASN A 455 -13.88 8.47 -13.24
CA ASN A 455 -14.59 7.65 -12.24
C ASN A 455 -16.05 8.10 -12.03
N SER A 456 -16.62 8.83 -12.99
CA SER A 456 -17.98 9.36 -12.87
C SER A 456 -19.03 8.26 -13.01
N ASN A 457 -20.01 8.23 -12.11
CA ASN A 457 -21.21 7.40 -12.24
C ASN A 457 -22.35 8.13 -12.96
N SER A 458 -22.26 9.45 -13.16
CA SER A 458 -23.26 10.23 -13.88
C SER A 458 -22.97 10.37 -15.38
N ILE A 459 -21.71 10.18 -15.78
CA ILE A 459 -21.35 10.18 -17.20
C ILE A 459 -21.94 8.94 -17.86
N HIS A 460 -22.57 9.12 -19.01
CA HIS A 460 -23.11 8.05 -19.83
C HIS A 460 -23.01 8.40 -21.32
N ILE A 461 -23.06 7.38 -22.17
CA ILE A 461 -23.15 7.58 -23.62
C ILE A 461 -24.53 8.13 -23.95
N SER A 462 -24.58 9.18 -24.74
CA SER A 462 -25.83 9.81 -25.23
C SER A 462 -25.99 9.69 -26.74
N SER A 463 -24.88 9.49 -27.47
CA SER A 463 -24.94 9.21 -28.89
C SER A 463 -23.73 8.41 -29.37
N VAL A 464 -23.96 7.55 -30.36
CA VAL A 464 -22.93 6.80 -31.09
C VAL A 464 -22.99 7.21 -32.55
N GLN A 465 -21.86 7.66 -33.08
CA GLN A 465 -21.68 8.00 -34.48
C GLN A 465 -20.78 6.96 -35.13
N VAL A 466 -21.21 6.42 -36.26
CA VAL A 466 -20.51 5.36 -36.98
C VAL A 466 -20.36 5.78 -38.44
N TRP A 467 -19.17 5.62 -38.98
CA TRP A 467 -18.93 5.74 -40.41
C TRP A 467 -18.61 4.37 -40.97
N SER A 468 -19.40 3.94 -41.95
CA SER A 468 -19.26 2.61 -42.51
C SER A 468 -19.51 2.57 -44.02
N GLY A 469 -18.80 1.67 -44.70
CA GLY A 469 -19.10 1.20 -46.05
C GLY A 469 -19.27 -0.32 -46.00
N ASP A 470 -18.39 -1.04 -46.68
CA ASP A 470 -18.29 -2.49 -46.53
C ASP A 470 -17.69 -2.89 -45.17
N SER A 471 -16.91 -2.01 -44.53
CA SER A 471 -16.39 -2.16 -43.17
C SER A 471 -16.77 -0.98 -42.26
N ILE A 472 -16.49 -1.10 -40.96
CA ILE A 472 -16.53 0.02 -40.03
C ILE A 472 -15.23 0.81 -40.19
N GLU A 473 -15.35 1.98 -40.81
CA GLU A 473 -14.22 2.88 -41.02
C GLU A 473 -13.88 3.61 -39.73
N SER A 474 -14.89 4.03 -38.96
CA SER A 474 -14.64 4.66 -37.67
C SER A 474 -15.87 4.75 -36.77
N ILE A 475 -15.63 5.00 -35.49
CA ILE A 475 -16.65 5.21 -34.47
C ILE A 475 -16.31 6.42 -33.58
N GLN A 476 -17.33 7.13 -33.10
CA GLN A 476 -17.18 8.23 -32.16
C GLN A 476 -18.35 8.25 -31.17
N PHE A 477 -18.07 8.51 -29.90
CA PHE A 477 -19.06 8.56 -28.84
C PHE A 477 -19.25 9.99 -28.33
N THR A 478 -20.50 10.36 -28.05
CA THR A 478 -20.82 11.57 -27.27
C THR A 478 -21.25 11.15 -25.88
N TYR A 479 -20.50 11.58 -24.89
CA TYR A 479 -20.78 11.38 -23.48
C TYR A 479 -21.47 12.60 -22.89
N THR A 480 -22.47 12.36 -22.04
CA THR A 480 -23.20 13.39 -21.31
C THR A 480 -22.99 13.20 -19.81
N ASP A 481 -22.69 14.28 -19.09
CA ASP A 481 -22.59 14.34 -17.63
C ASP A 481 -23.66 15.29 -17.08
N ASN A 482 -24.46 14.81 -16.12
CA ASN A 482 -25.49 15.61 -15.46
C ASN A 482 -25.05 16.04 -14.06
N LYS A 483 -23.87 16.63 -13.93
CA LYS A 483 -23.39 17.16 -12.65
C LYS A 483 -24.09 18.47 -12.31
N SER A 484 -24.65 18.54 -11.11
CA SER A 484 -25.24 19.76 -10.54
C SER A 484 -26.41 20.34 -11.36
N GLY A 485 -27.13 19.50 -12.10
CA GLY A 485 -28.28 19.92 -12.92
C GLY A 485 -27.91 20.65 -14.23
N GLN A 486 -26.62 20.75 -14.56
CA GLN A 486 -26.15 21.25 -15.84
C GLN A 486 -25.62 20.08 -16.68
N GLU A 487 -26.11 19.98 -17.92
CA GLU A 487 -25.69 18.95 -18.88
C GLU A 487 -24.36 19.38 -19.53
N PHE A 488 -23.32 18.56 -19.37
CA PHE A 488 -22.04 18.72 -20.04
C PHE A 488 -21.84 17.62 -21.07
N LYS A 489 -21.53 18.00 -22.32
CA LYS A 489 -21.22 17.04 -23.38
C LYS A 489 -19.74 17.03 -23.69
N CYS A 490 -19.15 15.85 -23.75
CA CYS A 490 -17.83 15.64 -24.32
C CYS A 490 -17.89 14.58 -25.42
N VAL A 491 -17.09 14.77 -26.45
CA VAL A 491 -17.05 13.88 -27.61
C VAL A 491 -15.70 13.18 -27.60
N SER A 492 -15.69 11.87 -27.83
CA SER A 492 -14.46 11.10 -27.98
C SER A 492 -13.69 11.55 -29.23
N LEU A 493 -12.43 11.14 -29.33
CA LEU A 493 -11.79 11.12 -30.63
C LEU A 493 -12.54 10.16 -31.56
N ARG A 494 -12.47 10.43 -32.86
CA ARG A 494 -12.96 9.52 -33.88
C ARG A 494 -11.93 8.38 -34.00
N HIS A 495 -12.34 7.17 -33.67
CA HIS A 495 -11.48 5.98 -33.68
C HIS A 495 -11.62 5.29 -35.04
N GLY A 496 -10.59 5.39 -35.88
CA GLY A 496 -10.57 4.88 -37.25
C GLY A 496 -10.35 5.98 -38.29
N GLY A 497 -10.58 5.65 -39.57
CA GLY A 497 -10.29 6.52 -40.70
C GLY A 497 -11.40 7.50 -41.08
N PRO A 498 -11.12 8.41 -42.03
CA PRO A 498 -12.05 9.46 -42.43
C PRO A 498 -13.20 8.97 -43.33
N GLY A 499 -13.10 7.76 -43.89
CA GLY A 499 -14.04 7.21 -44.88
C GLY A 499 -15.42 6.81 -44.33
N GLY A 500 -16.25 6.27 -45.21
CA GLY A 500 -17.56 5.68 -44.88
C GLY A 500 -18.74 6.67 -44.87
N SER A 501 -19.95 6.12 -44.98
CA SER A 501 -21.19 6.88 -44.84
C SER A 501 -21.50 7.10 -43.36
N PHE A 502 -21.78 8.35 -42.99
CA PHE A 502 -22.12 8.73 -41.62
C PHE A 502 -23.52 8.24 -41.22
N ARG A 503 -23.60 7.63 -40.03
CA ARG A 503 -24.83 7.26 -39.34
C ARG A 503 -24.73 7.58 -37.85
N GLN A 504 -25.89 7.74 -37.20
CA GLN A 504 -25.95 8.11 -35.79
C GLN A 504 -27.09 7.40 -35.06
N LEU A 505 -26.80 6.89 -33.87
CA LEU A 505 -27.76 6.50 -32.86
C LEU A 505 -27.76 7.56 -31.74
N VAL A 506 -28.92 8.14 -31.45
CA VAL A 506 -29.10 9.06 -30.31
C VAL A 506 -29.94 8.35 -29.26
N LEU A 507 -29.44 8.27 -28.03
CA LEU A 507 -30.13 7.62 -26.92
C LEU A 507 -31.06 8.62 -26.23
N GLU A 508 -32.25 8.16 -25.89
CA GLU A 508 -33.22 8.94 -25.12
C GLU A 508 -32.84 9.01 -23.64
N ASP A 509 -33.44 9.93 -22.89
CA ASP A 509 -33.23 10.01 -21.44
C ASP A 509 -33.60 8.68 -20.75
N GLY A 510 -32.71 8.15 -19.93
CA GLY A 510 -32.83 6.83 -19.28
C GLY A 510 -32.61 5.62 -20.21
N GLU A 511 -32.30 5.82 -21.48
CA GLU A 511 -31.92 4.76 -22.40
C GLU A 511 -30.40 4.57 -22.42
N HIS A 512 -29.96 3.31 -22.38
CA HIS A 512 -28.55 2.96 -22.46
C HIS A 512 -28.33 1.67 -23.25
N ILE A 513 -27.14 1.54 -23.81
CA ILE A 513 -26.73 0.37 -24.58
C ILE A 513 -26.47 -0.79 -23.63
N VAL A 514 -27.09 -1.93 -23.90
CA VAL A 514 -26.96 -3.19 -23.14
C VAL A 514 -26.46 -4.35 -24.00
N THR A 515 -26.45 -4.19 -25.32
CA THR A 515 -25.85 -5.17 -26.24
C THR A 515 -25.07 -4.47 -27.34
N VAL A 516 -23.92 -5.05 -27.68
CA VAL A 516 -23.24 -4.75 -28.93
C VAL A 516 -23.02 -6.06 -29.67
N SER A 517 -23.45 -6.13 -30.92
CA SER A 517 -23.25 -7.29 -31.79
C SER A 517 -22.67 -6.84 -33.11
N GLY A 518 -22.01 -7.74 -33.82
CA GLY A 518 -21.33 -7.37 -35.03
C GLY A 518 -20.60 -8.51 -35.70
N ARG A 519 -19.72 -8.13 -36.63
CA ARG A 519 -18.78 -9.02 -37.29
C ARG A 519 -17.41 -8.39 -37.35
N HIS A 520 -16.38 -9.21 -37.28
CA HIS A 520 -15.02 -8.78 -37.56
C HIS A 520 -14.34 -9.75 -38.52
N GLY A 521 -13.55 -9.19 -39.44
CA GLY A 521 -12.62 -9.95 -40.25
C GLY A 521 -11.33 -10.22 -39.49
N GLU A 522 -10.30 -10.60 -40.25
CA GLU A 522 -8.94 -10.77 -39.75
C GLU A 522 -8.35 -9.44 -39.27
N HIS A 523 -8.57 -8.35 -40.03
CA HIS A 523 -7.89 -7.07 -39.79
C HIS A 523 -8.77 -5.92 -39.32
N ARG A 524 -10.10 -6.09 -39.29
CA ARG A 524 -11.01 -4.97 -38.97
C ARG A 524 -12.39 -5.40 -38.52
N ILE A 525 -13.06 -4.50 -37.83
CA ILE A 525 -14.50 -4.61 -37.57
C ILE A 525 -15.26 -4.33 -38.87
N THR A 526 -16.11 -5.27 -39.27
CA THR A 526 -16.85 -5.19 -40.53
C THR A 526 -18.32 -4.82 -40.34
N GLN A 527 -18.90 -5.14 -39.18
CA GLN A 527 -20.27 -4.77 -38.84
C GLN A 527 -20.45 -4.45 -37.36
N LEU A 528 -21.38 -3.55 -37.05
CA LEU A 528 -21.81 -3.21 -35.69
C LEU A 528 -23.32 -2.98 -35.61
N CYS A 529 -23.93 -3.37 -34.49
CA CYS A 529 -25.31 -3.11 -34.12
C CYS A 529 -25.41 -2.97 -32.60
N PHE A 530 -26.09 -1.92 -32.14
CA PHE A 530 -26.27 -1.63 -30.72
C PHE A 530 -27.72 -1.88 -30.31
N GLY A 531 -27.93 -2.64 -29.23
CA GLY A 531 -29.24 -2.79 -28.60
C GLY A 531 -29.29 -2.11 -27.24
N THR A 532 -30.45 -1.55 -26.91
CA THR A 532 -30.65 -0.75 -25.70
C THR A 532 -31.55 -1.45 -24.69
N ASN A 533 -31.51 -0.98 -23.45
CA ASN A 533 -32.37 -1.47 -22.35
C ASN A 533 -33.88 -1.31 -22.63
N ARG A 534 -34.25 -0.49 -23.61
CA ARG A 534 -35.65 -0.30 -24.07
C ARG A 534 -36.07 -1.26 -25.17
N GLY A 535 -35.23 -2.21 -25.54
CA GLY A 535 -35.47 -3.14 -26.65
C GLY A 535 -35.34 -2.51 -28.03
N ARG A 536 -34.86 -1.26 -28.11
CA ARG A 536 -34.54 -0.60 -29.38
C ARG A 536 -33.19 -1.09 -29.88
N THR A 537 -33.07 -1.27 -31.19
CA THR A 537 -31.80 -1.58 -31.85
C THR A 537 -31.47 -0.51 -32.86
N SER A 538 -30.18 -0.18 -33.02
CA SER A 538 -29.72 0.61 -34.15
C SER A 538 -29.96 -0.11 -35.47
N GLU A 539 -29.77 0.58 -36.59
CA GLU A 539 -29.50 -0.11 -37.84
C GLU A 539 -28.20 -0.91 -37.74
N VAL A 540 -28.01 -1.87 -38.64
CA VAL A 540 -26.72 -2.57 -38.78
C VAL A 540 -25.79 -1.69 -39.60
N TYR A 541 -24.70 -1.26 -38.98
CA TYR A 541 -23.63 -0.52 -39.63
C TYR A 541 -22.66 -1.50 -40.29
N GLY A 542 -22.21 -1.17 -41.50
CA GLY A 542 -21.33 -2.03 -42.30
C GLY A 542 -22.03 -3.20 -42.99
N ALA A 543 -21.43 -3.70 -44.07
CA ALA A 543 -21.98 -4.80 -44.88
C ALA A 543 -21.03 -6.01 -45.01
N GLY A 544 -19.88 -5.97 -44.35
CA GLY A 544 -18.80 -6.94 -44.56
C GLY A 544 -19.03 -8.29 -43.89
N GLN A 545 -18.33 -9.29 -44.40
CA GLN A 545 -18.33 -10.64 -43.83
C GLN A 545 -17.32 -10.74 -42.68
N GLY A 546 -17.36 -11.87 -41.96
CA GLY A 546 -16.43 -12.12 -40.85
C GLY A 546 -17.03 -13.01 -39.77
N GLN A 547 -16.26 -13.23 -38.72
CA GLN A 547 -16.70 -13.92 -37.52
C GLN A 547 -17.71 -13.04 -36.79
N SER A 548 -18.88 -13.60 -36.49
CA SER A 548 -19.91 -12.89 -35.73
C SER A 548 -19.57 -12.88 -34.25
N PHE A 549 -19.89 -11.77 -33.58
CA PHE A 549 -19.75 -11.65 -32.14
C PHE A 549 -20.99 -10.96 -31.54
N SER A 550 -21.18 -11.18 -30.24
CA SER A 550 -22.19 -10.50 -29.45
C SER A 550 -21.69 -10.36 -28.02
N SER A 551 -21.76 -9.15 -27.49
CA SER A 551 -21.45 -8.83 -26.11
C SER A 551 -22.71 -8.29 -25.44
N LEU A 552 -23.22 -9.06 -24.48
CA LEU A 552 -24.36 -8.71 -23.65
C LEU A 552 -23.86 -8.18 -22.32
N ALA A 553 -24.41 -7.04 -21.89
CA ALA A 553 -24.13 -6.47 -20.59
C ALA A 553 -24.46 -7.46 -19.46
N PRO A 554 -23.60 -7.58 -18.43
CA PRO A 554 -23.94 -8.28 -17.20
C PRO A 554 -25.19 -7.70 -16.54
N ARG A 555 -25.76 -8.47 -15.60
CA ARG A 555 -26.85 -8.02 -14.74
C ARG A 555 -26.38 -7.89 -13.30
N ASP A 556 -26.91 -6.91 -12.59
CA ASP A 556 -26.71 -6.78 -11.14
C ASP A 556 -27.56 -7.81 -10.36
N GLN A 557 -27.51 -7.72 -9.02
CA GLN A 557 -28.25 -8.63 -8.13
C GLN A 557 -29.78 -8.46 -8.25
N ASP A 558 -30.24 -7.28 -8.67
CA ASP A 558 -31.66 -6.96 -8.88
C ASP A 558 -32.12 -7.31 -10.30
N GLY A 559 -31.21 -7.83 -11.14
CA GLY A 559 -31.46 -8.21 -12.51
C GLY A 559 -31.41 -7.04 -13.50
N ASN A 560 -31.00 -5.83 -13.10
CA ASN A 560 -30.85 -4.71 -14.02
C ASN A 560 -29.60 -4.89 -14.88
N TYR A 561 -29.70 -4.51 -16.15
CA TYR A 561 -28.54 -4.52 -17.04
C TYR A 561 -27.53 -3.43 -16.65
N PHE A 562 -26.26 -3.78 -16.75
CA PHE A 562 -25.18 -2.81 -16.80
C PHE A 562 -25.31 -2.01 -18.11
N ARG A 563 -24.74 -0.81 -18.13
CA ARG A 563 -24.67 0.00 -19.35
C ARG A 563 -23.29 -0.03 -19.96
N LEU A 564 -23.22 0.09 -21.29
CA LEU A 564 -21.96 0.41 -21.96
C LEU A 564 -21.49 1.78 -21.49
N GLN A 565 -20.34 1.82 -20.81
CA GLN A 565 -19.81 3.03 -20.21
C GLN A 565 -18.80 3.72 -21.12
N TYR A 566 -17.90 2.95 -21.73
CA TYR A 566 -16.92 3.43 -22.71
C TYR A 566 -16.36 2.26 -23.52
N ILE A 567 -15.55 2.58 -24.51
CA ILE A 567 -14.79 1.61 -25.31
C ILE A 567 -13.29 1.85 -25.24
N CYS A 568 -12.52 0.80 -25.41
CA CYS A 568 -11.09 0.85 -25.67
C CYS A 568 -10.74 -0.17 -26.75
N GLY A 569 -9.65 0.01 -27.46
CA GLY A 569 -9.36 -0.83 -28.61
C GLY A 569 -8.21 -0.33 -29.46
N LYS A 570 -8.25 -0.72 -30.74
CA LYS A 570 -7.27 -0.38 -31.76
C LYS A 570 -7.97 0.16 -32.99
N ASN A 571 -7.28 1.05 -33.69
CA ASN A 571 -7.69 1.56 -34.98
C ASN A 571 -6.47 1.84 -35.86
N SER A 572 -6.68 1.94 -37.16
CA SER A 572 -5.69 2.46 -38.11
C SER A 572 -6.15 3.82 -38.62
N ASP A 573 -5.33 4.42 -39.48
CA ASP A 573 -5.69 5.65 -40.21
C ASP A 573 -6.87 5.46 -41.19
N THR A 574 -7.28 4.20 -41.43
CA THR A 574 -8.35 3.87 -42.38
C THR A 574 -9.57 3.24 -41.71
N SER A 575 -9.39 2.42 -40.67
CA SER A 575 -10.47 1.59 -40.16
C SER A 575 -10.40 1.36 -38.65
N LEU A 576 -11.52 0.93 -38.08
CA LEU A 576 -11.59 0.45 -36.71
C LEU A 576 -11.16 -1.02 -36.68
N THR A 577 -10.00 -1.31 -36.09
CA THR A 577 -9.36 -2.63 -36.20
C THR A 577 -9.85 -3.58 -35.12
N GLY A 578 -10.06 -3.11 -33.89
CA GLY A 578 -10.69 -3.90 -32.83
C GLY A 578 -11.09 -3.12 -31.58
N MET A 579 -11.86 -3.76 -30.70
CA MET A 579 -12.45 -3.12 -29.53
C MET A 579 -12.78 -4.08 -28.39
N MET A 580 -12.82 -3.52 -27.19
CA MET A 580 -13.47 -4.05 -26.00
C MET A 580 -14.52 -3.04 -25.51
N PHE A 581 -15.58 -3.59 -24.96
CA PHE A 581 -16.68 -2.86 -24.34
C PHE A 581 -16.51 -2.90 -22.83
N VAL A 582 -16.67 -1.75 -22.17
CA VAL A 582 -16.62 -1.68 -20.70
C VAL A 582 -17.99 -1.37 -20.16
N TRP A 583 -18.53 -2.33 -19.41
CA TRP A 583 -19.86 -2.30 -18.81
C TRP A 583 -19.77 -1.81 -17.37
N THR A 584 -20.61 -0.86 -16.97
CA THR A 584 -20.67 -0.35 -15.58
C THR A 584 -22.08 -0.59 -14.99
N PRO A 585 -22.21 -0.90 -13.70
CA PRO A 585 -23.51 -0.93 -13.03
C PRO A 585 -24.23 0.43 -13.15
N CYS A 586 -25.54 0.40 -13.35
CA CYS A 586 -26.36 1.60 -13.54
C CYS A 586 -26.63 2.36 -12.25
#